data_AF-A0A530H478-F1
#
_entry.id   AF-A0A530H478-F1
#
_cell.length_a   1.000
_cell.length_b   1.000
_cell.length_c   1.000
_cell.angle_alpha   90.00
_cell.angle_beta   90.00
_cell.angle_gamma   90.00
#
_symmetry.space_group_name_H-M   'P 1'
#
loop_
_entity.id
_entity.type
_entity.pdbx_description
1 polymer ?
#
loop_
_entity_poly.entity_id
_entity_poly.type
_entity_poly.pdbx_seq_one_letter_code
_entity_poly.pdbx_strand_id
1 'polypeptide(L)' 'MKKLLVLSAFAAMLASGTALADTSGKKIAFSNNYAGNSWRQAMLDSYGIVTKKAVEDKIVAAADVFT' A
#
# COMPACT_ATOMS: atom_id res chain seq x y z
N MET A 1 -29.87 28.81 9.72
CA MET A 1 -28.70 28.24 10.44
C MET A 1 -28.46 26.76 10.11
N LYS A 2 -29.42 25.84 10.27
CA LYS A 2 -29.25 24.40 9.91
C LYS A 2 -28.76 24.14 8.48
N LYS A 3 -29.32 24.82 7.48
CA LYS A 3 -28.90 24.67 6.06
C LYS A 3 -27.44 25.07 5.83
N LEU A 4 -26.98 26.13 6.51
CA LEU A 4 -25.61 26.60 6.42
C LEU A 4 -24.64 25.57 7.01
N LEU A 5 -24.99 24.99 8.17
CA LEU A 5 -24.23 23.93 8.82
C LEU A 5 -24.11 22.66 7.95
N VAL A 6 -25.20 22.24 7.32
CA VAL A 6 -25.20 21.07 6.42
C VAL A 6 -24.34 21.30 5.18
N LEU A 7 -24.44 22.48 4.55
CA LEU A 7 -23.58 22.82 3.41
C LEU A 7 -22.10 22.89 3.81
N SER A 8 -21.80 23.42 5.00
CA SER A 8 -20.43 23.51 5.53
C SER A 8 -19.81 22.13 5.76
N ALA A 9 -20.58 21.21 6.35
CA ALA A 9 -20.14 19.84 6.59
C ALA A 9 -19.93 19.07 5.26
N PHE A 10 -20.80 19.27 4.28
CA PHE A 10 -20.66 18.66 2.96
C PHE A 10 -19.43 19.19 2.21
N ALA A 11 -19.17 20.50 2.29
CA ALA A 11 -17.97 21.11 1.72
C ALA A 11 -16.69 20.59 2.40
N ALA A 12 -16.70 20.40 3.73
CA ALA A 12 -15.57 19.82 4.46
C ALA A 12 -15.30 18.37 4.04
N MET A 13 -16.35 17.56 3.82
CA MET A 13 -16.21 16.18 3.32
C MET A 13 -15.67 16.11 1.89
N LEU A 14 -16.04 17.06 1.03
CA LEU A 14 -15.48 17.17 -0.32
C LEU A 14 -14.04 17.68 -0.34
N ALA A 15 -13.67 18.51 0.64
CA ALA A 15 -12.32 19.04 0.81
C ALA A 15 -11.36 18.03 1.46
N SER A 16 -11.86 17.03 2.20
CA SER A 16 -11.07 15.86 2.61
C SER A 16 -10.80 14.95 1.41
N GLY A 17 -9.83 15.35 0.58
CA GLY A 17 -9.34 14.54 -0.52
C GLY A 17 -8.70 13.24 -0.04
N THR A 18 -8.57 12.26 -0.94
CA THR A 18 -7.80 11.04 -0.68
C THR A 18 -6.33 11.41 -0.47
N ALA A 19 -5.69 10.82 0.53
CA ALA A 19 -4.24 10.99 0.73
C ALA A 19 -3.50 10.32 -0.43
N LEU A 20 -3.15 11.10 -1.46
CA LEU A 20 -2.30 10.69 -2.56
C LEU A 20 -0.84 10.82 -2.11
N ALA A 21 -0.35 9.80 -1.41
CA ALA A 21 1.06 9.74 -1.03
C ALA A 21 1.89 9.21 -2.21
N ASP A 22 2.90 9.98 -2.63
CA ASP A 22 3.90 9.48 -3.57
C ASP A 22 4.73 8.38 -2.90
N THR A 23 4.51 7.16 -3.38
CA THR A 23 5.14 5.93 -2.89
C THR A 23 6.25 5.45 -3.82
N SER A 24 6.43 6.08 -4.99
CA SER A 24 7.35 5.62 -6.03
C SER A 24 8.80 5.49 -5.55
N GLY A 25 9.22 6.31 -4.57
CA GLY A 25 10.54 6.24 -3.95
C GLY A 25 10.65 5.32 -2.72
N LYS A 26 9.57 4.68 -2.28
CA LYS A 26 9.56 3.83 -1.08
C LYS A 26 10.04 2.42 -1.40
N LYS A 27 10.70 1.78 -0.43
CA LYS A 27 11.21 0.40 -0.55
C LYS A 27 10.57 -0.47 0.53
N ILE A 28 10.15 -1.66 0.15
CA ILE A 28 9.54 -2.64 1.05
C ILE A 28 10.54 -3.78 1.26
N ALA A 29 10.79 -4.14 2.51
CA ALA A 29 11.62 -5.29 2.86
C ALA A 29 10.74 -6.38 3.45
N PHE A 30 10.79 -7.57 2.86
CA PHE A 30 10.12 -8.75 3.40
C PHE A 30 11.14 -9.57 4.19
N SER A 31 10.98 -9.61 5.51
CA SER A 31 11.81 -10.41 6.40
C SER A 31 10.93 -11.42 7.13
N ASN A 32 11.24 -12.71 6.96
CA ASN A 32 10.56 -13.80 7.64
C ASN A 32 11.56 -14.89 8.02
N ASN A 33 11.77 -15.08 9.32
CA ASN A 33 12.71 -16.03 9.93
C ASN A 33 12.18 -17.48 10.02
N TYR A 34 10.92 -17.73 9.68
CA TYR A 34 10.32 -19.06 9.81
C TYR A 34 10.40 -19.84 8.50
N ALA A 35 11.60 -20.35 8.19
CA ALA A 35 11.91 -21.07 6.94
C ALA A 35 11.78 -22.59 7.11
N GLY A 36 10.69 -23.19 6.62
CA GLY A 36 10.62 -24.67 6.61
C GLY A 36 9.30 -25.34 6.26
N ASN A 37 8.24 -24.62 5.90
CA ASN A 37 6.97 -25.24 5.53
C ASN A 37 6.36 -24.60 4.28
N SER A 38 5.39 -25.31 3.71
CA SER A 38 4.64 -24.92 2.51
C SER A 38 3.97 -23.56 2.63
N TRP A 39 3.63 -23.13 3.84
CA TRP A 39 3.01 -21.83 4.08
C TRP A 39 3.96 -20.66 3.78
N ARG A 40 5.26 -20.77 4.11
CA ARG A 40 6.23 -19.72 3.71
C ARG A 40 6.38 -19.63 2.20
N GLN A 41 6.43 -20.76 1.50
CA GLN A 41 6.59 -20.74 0.03
C GLN A 41 5.38 -20.08 -0.63
N ALA A 42 4.17 -20.43 -0.21
CA ALA A 42 2.95 -19.78 -0.69
C ALA A 42 2.93 -18.27 -0.39
N MET A 43 3.45 -17.85 0.77
CA MET A 43 3.58 -16.44 1.13
C MET A 43 4.60 -15.71 0.25
N LEU A 44 5.76 -16.30 -0.01
CA LEU A 44 6.79 -15.74 -0.89
C LEU A 44 6.29 -15.62 -2.34
N ASP A 45 5.58 -16.63 -2.82
CA ASP A 45 4.97 -16.63 -4.16
C ASP A 45 3.93 -15.52 -4.28
N SER A 46 3.02 -15.43 -3.30
CA SER A 46 1.97 -14.39 -3.26
C SER A 46 2.57 -12.99 -3.16
N TYR A 47 3.59 -12.81 -2.32
CA TYR A 47 4.32 -11.55 -2.20
C TYR A 47 4.96 -11.16 -3.53
N GLY A 48 5.68 -12.08 -4.17
CA GLY A 48 6.34 -11.85 -5.46
C GLY A 48 5.37 -11.49 -6.59
N ILE A 49 4.17 -12.10 -6.65
CA ILE A 49 3.15 -11.78 -7.66
C ILE A 49 2.75 -10.29 -7.56
N VAL A 50 2.44 -9.83 -6.36
CA VAL A 50 1.94 -8.47 -6.15
C VAL A 50 3.07 -7.44 -6.28
N THR A 51 4.24 -7.74 -5.73
CA THR A 51 5.32 -6.76 -5.63
C THR A 51 6.08 -6.56 -6.92
N LYS A 52 6.22 -7.59 -7.76
CA LYS A 52 6.78 -7.44 -9.11
C LYS A 52 5.97 -6.44 -9.91
N LYS A 53 4.65 -6.61 -9.94
CA LYS A 53 3.75 -5.67 -10.61
C LYS A 53 3.85 -4.27 -10.01
N ALA A 54 3.90 -4.14 -8.69
CA ALA A 54 4.00 -2.83 -8.04
C ALA A 54 5.30 -2.09 -8.39
N VAL A 55 6.43 -2.81 -8.54
CA VAL A 55 7.70 -2.21 -8.98
C VAL A 55 7.65 -1.86 -10.48
N GLU A 56 7.13 -2.75 -11.33
CA GLU A 56 6.95 -2.50 -12.77
C GLU A 56 6.05 -1.28 -13.04
N ASP A 57 4.96 -1.16 -12.29
CA ASP A 57 4.01 -0.05 -12.36
C ASP A 57 4.55 1.22 -11.65
N LYS A 58 5.77 1.19 -11.09
CA LYS A 58 6.42 2.29 -10.37
C LYS A 58 5.65 2.79 -9.15
N ILE A 59 4.83 1.94 -8.56
CA ILE A 59 4.12 2.22 -7.30
C ILE A 59 5.12 2.26 -6.14
N VAL A 60 6.14 1.38 -6.15
CA VAL A 60 7.25 1.40 -5.18
C VAL A 60 8.59 1.19 -5.90
N ALA A 61 9.68 1.64 -5.28
CA ALA A 61 11.02 1.55 -5.86
C ALA A 61 11.61 0.13 -5.80
N ALA A 62 11.34 -0.62 -4.73
CA ALA A 62 11.85 -1.97 -4.52
C ALA A 62 10.99 -2.74 -3.51
N ALA A 63 11.06 -4.07 -3.58
CA ALA A 63 10.29 -4.98 -2.73
C ALA A 63 11.08 -6.26 -2.43
N ASP A 64 12.27 -6.12 -1.85
CA ASP A 64 13.23 -7.20 -1.70
C ASP A 64 12.83 -8.20 -0.61
N VAL A 65 13.14 -9.48 -0.84
CA VAL A 65 13.00 -10.56 0.14
C VAL A 65 14.36 -10.83 0.77
N PHE A 66 14.41 -10.83 2.09
CA PHE A 66 15.60 -11.15 2.87
C PHE A 66 15.38 -12.48 3.58
N THR A 67 16.33 -13.41 3.39
CA THR A 67 16.28 -14.78 3.93
C THR A 67 17.51 -15.11 4.73
#